data_AF-A0A504BXN4-F1
#
_entry.id   AF-A0A504BXN4-F1
#
_cell.length_a   1.000
_cell.length_b   1.000
_cell.length_c   1.000
_cell.angle_alpha   90.00
_cell.angle_beta   90.00
_cell.angle_gamma   90.00
#
_symmetry.space_group_name_H-M   'P 1'
#
loop_
_entity.id
_entity.type
_entity.pdbx_description
1 polymer ?
#
loop_
_entity_poly.entity_id
_entity_poly.type
_entity_poly.pdbx_seq_one_letter_code
_entity_poly.pdbx_strand_id
1 'polypeptide(L)'
;MLGVSRTSVREAVKVLSAKGLVEARRRVGVRVLSRDDWRLFDPVVLSWHPDIQNDSELISGLIEARRIFEPAAAELAARRGTGSDLAAIEAAFNAMRDSIPHDLDGVCRADLAFHRSVIAASHNVVLKGLIGMLKRR
;
A
#
# COMPACT_ATOMS: atom_id res chain seq x y z
N MET A 1 35.49 -3.26 3.46
CA MET A 1 34.67 -2.07 3.14
C MET A 1 33.96 -2.32 1.82
N LEU A 2 32.75 -1.76 1.60
CA LEU A 2 31.82 -2.06 0.49
C LEU A 2 32.35 -1.83 -0.96
N GLY A 3 33.63 -1.52 -1.16
CA GLY A 3 34.22 -1.34 -2.51
C GLY A 3 33.69 -0.13 -3.30
N VAL A 4 32.97 0.81 -2.65
CA VAL A 4 32.29 1.93 -3.30
C VAL A 4 32.78 3.30 -2.79
N SER A 5 32.49 4.35 -3.57
CA SER A 5 32.85 5.73 -3.23
C SER A 5 32.10 6.26 -1.99
N ARG A 6 32.72 7.19 -1.25
CA ARG A 6 32.08 7.88 -0.10
C ARG A 6 30.81 8.63 -0.49
N THR A 7 30.79 9.21 -1.69
CA THR A 7 29.61 9.89 -2.24
C THR A 7 28.46 8.91 -2.43
N SER A 8 28.73 7.72 -3.00
CA SER A 8 27.74 6.67 -3.18
C SER A 8 27.12 6.22 -1.86
N VAL A 9 27.95 6.03 -0.82
CA VAL A 9 27.46 5.67 0.52
C VAL A 9 26.56 6.76 1.09
N ARG A 10 26.93 8.04 0.94
CA ARG A 10 26.11 9.16 1.46
C ARG A 10 24.75 9.24 0.78
N GLU A 11 24.69 9.07 -0.54
CA GLU A 11 23.41 9.09 -1.25
C GLU A 11 22.54 7.87 -0.89
N ALA A 12 23.14 6.68 -0.72
CA ALA A 12 22.43 5.51 -0.22
C ALA A 12 21.82 5.76 1.18
N VAL A 13 22.58 6.35 2.10
CA VAL A 13 22.09 6.68 3.46
C VAL A 13 20.91 7.66 3.40
N LYS A 14 20.95 8.68 2.55
CA LYS A 14 19.80 9.60 2.38
C LYS A 14 18.54 8.86 1.93
N VAL A 15 18.65 7.98 0.93
CA VAL A 15 17.52 7.19 0.42
C VAL A 15 16.96 6.27 1.50
N LEU A 16 17.82 5.58 2.24
CA LEU A 16 17.42 4.68 3.32
C LEU A 16 16.78 5.45 4.50
N SER A 17 17.28 6.65 4.82
CA SER A 17 16.67 7.50 5.85
C SER A 17 15.29 8.02 5.44
N ALA A 18 15.09 8.39 4.18
CA ALA A 18 13.78 8.80 3.67
C ALA A 18 12.72 7.67 3.76
N LYS A 19 13.16 6.41 3.87
CA LYS A 19 12.32 5.21 4.02
C LYS A 19 12.12 4.77 5.48
N GLY A 20 12.74 5.47 6.44
CA GLY A 20 12.66 5.11 7.85
C GLY A 20 13.50 3.88 8.23
N LEU A 21 14.43 3.45 7.37
CA LEU A 21 15.24 2.25 7.63
C LEU A 21 16.47 2.55 8.48
N VAL A 22 17.04 3.76 8.31
CA VAL A 22 18.23 4.19 9.05
C VAL A 22 18.12 5.64 9.46
N GLU A 23 18.77 6.01 10.56
CA GLU A 23 18.95 7.40 10.97
C GLU A 23 20.44 7.73 11.03
N ALA A 24 20.83 8.84 10.40
CA ALA A 24 22.15 9.42 10.55
C ALA A 24 22.18 10.36 11.77
N ARG A 25 22.95 10.02 12.81
CA ARG A 25 23.15 10.87 13.99
C ARG A 25 24.59 11.39 14.07
N ARG A 26 24.71 12.68 14.43
CA ARG A 26 26.01 13.32 14.68
C ARG A 26 26.75 12.55 15.78
N ARG A 27 28.03 12.24 15.57
CA ARG A 27 28.93 11.49 16.49
C ARG A 27 28.60 10.00 16.71
N VAL A 28 27.45 9.52 16.27
CA VAL A 28 27.04 8.09 16.40
C VAL A 28 27.20 7.35 15.06
N GLY A 29 27.10 8.07 13.93
CA GLY A 29 27.11 7.47 12.61
C GLY A 29 25.70 7.12 12.15
N VAL A 30 25.57 6.05 11.36
CA VAL A 30 24.29 5.59 10.83
C VAL A 30 23.80 4.41 11.67
N ARG A 31 22.57 4.49 12.19
CA ARG A 31 21.93 3.39 12.93
C ARG A 31 20.74 2.85 12.14
N VAL A 32 20.50 1.55 12.23
CA VAL A 32 19.27 0.92 11.72
C VAL A 32 18.14 1.22 12.71
N LEU A 33 16.96 1.55 12.19
CA LEU A 33 15.74 1.79 12.98
C LEU A 33 14.95 0.49 13.16
N SER A 34 14.12 0.43 14.21
CA SER A 34 13.21 -0.71 14.41
C SER A 34 12.18 -0.77 13.28
N ARG A 35 11.59 -1.95 13.10
CA ARG A 35 10.60 -2.18 12.03
C ARG A 35 9.37 -1.26 12.15
N ASP A 36 9.03 -0.85 13.38
CA ASP A 36 7.91 0.06 13.66
C ASP A 36 8.13 1.47 13.07
N ASP A 37 9.39 1.88 12.89
CA ASP A 37 9.75 3.17 12.27
C ASP A 37 9.82 3.07 10.74
N TRP A 38 9.77 1.86 10.18
CA TRP A 38 9.88 1.67 8.75
C TRP A 38 8.60 2.18 8.09
N ARG A 39 8.78 2.81 6.93
CA ARG A 39 7.65 3.13 6.06
C ARG A 39 7.20 1.85 5.36
N LEU A 40 6.48 1.00 6.10
CA LEU A 40 6.06 -0.33 5.66
C LEU A 40 5.29 -0.30 4.34
N PHE A 41 4.57 0.79 4.04
CA PHE A 41 3.84 0.94 2.79
C PHE A 41 4.63 1.61 1.64
N ASP A 42 5.92 1.91 1.84
CA ASP A 42 6.78 2.35 0.73
C ASP A 42 7.03 1.16 -0.22
N PRO A 43 6.71 1.27 -1.53
CA PRO A 43 6.83 0.16 -2.48
C PRO A 43 8.21 -0.48 -2.54
N VAL A 44 9.27 0.31 -2.31
CA VAL A 44 10.64 -0.20 -2.34
C VAL A 44 10.92 -0.99 -1.06
N VAL A 45 10.45 -0.51 0.10
CA VAL A 45 10.57 -1.27 1.36
C VAL A 45 9.80 -2.58 1.28
N LEU A 46 8.57 -2.55 0.76
CA LEU A 46 7.77 -3.75 0.49
C LEU A 46 8.52 -4.74 -0.43
N SER A 47 9.18 -4.24 -1.48
CA SER A 47 9.92 -5.08 -2.44
C SER A 47 11.16 -5.75 -1.86
N TRP A 48 11.72 -5.20 -0.78
CA TRP A 48 12.89 -5.77 -0.10
C TRP A 48 12.51 -6.78 0.99
N HIS A 49 11.22 -6.96 1.23
CA HIS A 49 10.70 -7.90 2.20
C HIS A 49 10.53 -9.28 1.54
N PRO A 50 11.46 -10.23 1.74
CA PRO A 50 11.58 -11.43 0.90
C PRO A 50 10.32 -12.31 0.94
N ASP A 51 9.60 -12.28 2.06
CA ASP A 51 8.44 -13.13 2.33
C ASP A 51 7.19 -12.35 2.66
N ILE A 52 7.02 -11.14 2.10
CA ILE A 52 5.88 -10.29 2.47
C ILE A 52 4.52 -10.93 2.19
N GLN A 53 4.47 -11.80 1.18
CA GLN A 53 3.28 -12.56 0.82
C GLN A 53 2.93 -13.62 1.87
N ASN A 54 3.86 -13.95 2.77
CA ASN A 54 3.70 -14.92 3.86
C ASN A 54 3.75 -14.27 5.25
N ASP A 55 3.82 -12.94 5.34
CA ASP A 55 3.82 -12.22 6.60
C ASP A 55 2.40 -12.18 7.17
N SER A 56 2.08 -13.14 8.04
CA SER A 56 0.71 -13.30 8.57
C SER A 56 0.28 -12.11 9.43
N GLU A 57 1.20 -11.44 10.11
CA GLU A 57 0.91 -10.26 10.93
C GLU A 57 0.51 -9.08 10.04
N LEU A 58 1.30 -8.83 8.98
CA LEU A 58 0.97 -7.79 8.01
C LEU A 58 -0.36 -8.09 7.29
N ILE A 59 -0.58 -9.33 6.87
CA ILE A 59 -1.82 -9.74 6.19
C ILE A 59 -3.01 -9.59 7.14
N SER A 60 -2.89 -10.03 8.40
CA SER A 60 -3.97 -9.87 9.40
C SER A 60 -4.28 -8.39 9.63
N GLY A 61 -3.26 -7.57 9.84
CA GLY A 61 -3.42 -6.12 10.03
C GLY A 61 -4.07 -5.42 8.83
N LEU A 62 -3.75 -5.85 7.60
CA LEU A 62 -4.41 -5.35 6.39
C LEU A 62 -5.90 -5.73 6.36
N ILE A 63 -6.24 -6.98 6.68
CA ILE A 63 -7.63 -7.45 6.70
C ILE A 63 -8.43 -6.75 7.81
N GLU A 64 -7.83 -6.52 8.98
CA GLU A 64 -8.43 -5.73 10.06
C GLU A 64 -8.70 -4.28 9.62
N ALA A 65 -7.72 -3.62 8.99
CA ALA A 65 -7.89 -2.29 8.45
C ALA A 65 -9.03 -2.24 7.41
N ARG A 66 -9.09 -3.21 6.49
CA ARG A 66 -10.18 -3.31 5.50
C ARG A 66 -11.54 -3.42 6.20
N ARG A 67 -11.66 -4.27 7.22
CA ARG A 67 -12.90 -4.44 8.01
C ARG A 67 -13.32 -3.18 8.77
N ILE A 68 -12.38 -2.32 9.16
CA ILE A 68 -12.68 -1.06 9.84
C ILE A 68 -13.14 0.01 8.84
N PHE A 69 -12.42 0.19 7.74
CA PHE A 69 -12.61 1.35 6.86
C PHE A 69 -13.56 1.09 5.68
N GLU A 70 -13.53 -0.11 5.08
CA GLU A 70 -14.28 -0.37 3.85
C GLU A 70 -15.80 -0.38 4.04
N PRO A 71 -16.38 -0.91 5.14
CA PRO A 71 -17.83 -0.83 5.36
C PRO A 71 -18.33 0.61 5.46
N ALA A 72 -17.61 1.48 6.18
CA ALA A 72 -17.94 2.89 6.27
C ALA A 72 -17.79 3.60 4.91
N ALA A 73 -16.77 3.24 4.13
CA ALA A 73 -16.60 3.76 2.78
C ALA A 73 -17.75 3.32 1.86
N ALA A 74 -18.18 2.06 1.94
CA ALA A 74 -19.26 1.49 1.16
C ALA A 74 -20.61 2.14 1.50
N GLU A 75 -20.89 2.40 2.79
CA GLU A 75 -22.09 3.14 3.20
C GLU A 75 -22.11 4.55 2.60
N LEU A 76 -20.99 5.27 2.67
CA LEU A 76 -20.88 6.60 2.09
C LEU A 76 -21.00 6.56 0.56
N ALA A 77 -20.42 5.55 -0.08
CA ALA A 77 -20.51 5.34 -1.52
C ALA A 77 -21.97 5.10 -1.96
N ALA A 78 -22.73 4.30 -1.22
CA ALA A 78 -24.14 4.07 -1.49
C ALA A 78 -24.98 5.35 -1.39
N ARG A 79 -24.63 6.26 -0.46
CA ARG A 79 -25.36 7.53 -0.26
C ARG A 79 -24.95 8.65 -1.23
N ARG A 80 -23.69 8.65 -1.69
CA ARG A 80 -23.08 9.79 -2.41
C ARG A 80 -22.65 9.47 -3.84
N GLY A 81 -22.59 8.19 -4.19
CA GLY A 81 -22.09 7.72 -5.46
C GLY A 81 -22.91 8.25 -6.63
N THR A 82 -22.20 8.57 -7.71
CA THR A 82 -22.78 8.98 -8.99
C THR A 82 -22.96 7.76 -9.90
N GLY A 83 -23.70 7.93 -11.00
CA GLY A 83 -23.79 6.87 -12.03
C GLY A 83 -22.43 6.46 -12.60
N SER A 84 -21.49 7.41 -12.74
CA SER A 84 -20.10 7.10 -13.13
C SER A 84 -19.33 6.32 -12.08
N ASP A 85 -19.58 6.58 -10.80
CA ASP A 85 -18.94 5.82 -9.71
C ASP A 85 -19.45 4.37 -9.71
N LEU A 86 -20.76 4.18 -9.88
CA LEU A 86 -21.36 2.84 -9.97
C LEU A 86 -20.81 2.06 -11.16
N ALA A 87 -20.72 2.68 -12.34
CA ALA A 87 -20.14 2.06 -13.52
C ALA A 87 -18.68 1.63 -13.31
N ALA A 88 -17.89 2.43 -12.59
CA ALA A 88 -16.51 2.07 -12.27
C ALA A 88 -16.42 0.89 -11.29
N ILE A 89 -17.29 0.84 -10.27
CA ILE A 89 -17.40 -0.28 -9.34
C ILE A 89 -17.79 -1.57 -10.08
N GLU A 90 -18.80 -1.49 -10.94
CA GLU A 90 -19.30 -2.62 -11.71
C GLU A 90 -18.25 -3.15 -12.71
N ALA A 91 -17.54 -2.26 -13.39
CA ALA A 91 -16.45 -2.64 -14.28
C ALA A 91 -15.34 -3.42 -13.55
N ALA A 92 -14.95 -2.95 -12.36
CA ALA A 92 -13.93 -3.62 -11.55
C ALA A 92 -14.42 -4.98 -11.02
N PHE A 93 -15.69 -5.08 -10.61
CA PHE A 93 -16.31 -6.34 -10.19
C PHE A 93 -16.35 -7.36 -11.33
N ASN A 94 -16.79 -6.95 -12.52
CA ASN A 94 -16.85 -7.82 -13.69
C ASN A 94 -15.44 -8.30 -14.07
N ALA A 95 -14.44 -7.42 -14.08
CA ALA A 95 -13.05 -7.82 -14.34
C ALA A 95 -12.54 -8.87 -13.33
N MET A 96 -12.94 -8.75 -12.05
CA MET A 96 -12.59 -9.72 -11.02
C MET A 96 -13.24 -11.08 -11.30
N ARG A 97 -14.56 -11.08 -11.55
CA ARG A 97 -15.32 -12.28 -11.90
C ARG A 97 -14.72 -13.00 -13.11
N ASP A 98 -14.40 -12.25 -14.16
CA ASP A 98 -13.92 -12.80 -15.43
C ASP A 98 -12.48 -13.32 -15.35
N SER A 99 -11.71 -12.91 -14.32
CA SER A 99 -10.36 -13.42 -14.06
C SER A 99 -10.36 -14.76 -13.31
N ILE A 100 -11.48 -15.13 -12.67
CA ILE A 100 -11.60 -16.39 -11.91
C ILE A 100 -11.94 -17.54 -12.86
N PRO A 101 -11.39 -18.76 -12.67
CA PRO A 101 -10.33 -19.15 -11.72
C PRO A 101 -8.91 -19.10 -12.31
N HIS A 102 -8.75 -18.59 -13.54
CA HIS A 102 -7.57 -18.86 -14.37
C HIS A 102 -6.47 -17.79 -14.29
N ASP A 103 -6.76 -16.57 -13.85
CA ASP A 103 -5.79 -15.46 -13.75
C ASP A 103 -5.78 -14.87 -12.32
N LEU A 104 -4.99 -15.47 -11.43
CA LEU A 104 -4.84 -15.01 -10.04
C LEU A 104 -4.29 -13.57 -9.95
N ASP A 105 -3.40 -13.19 -10.86
CA ASP A 105 -2.87 -11.81 -10.89
C ASP A 105 -3.95 -10.83 -11.36
N GLY A 106 -4.78 -11.24 -12.32
CA GLY A 106 -5.98 -10.53 -12.76
C GLY A 106 -6.97 -10.31 -11.62
N VAL A 107 -7.25 -11.36 -10.84
CA VAL A 107 -8.08 -11.28 -9.64
C VAL A 107 -7.50 -10.25 -8.66
N CYS A 108 -6.20 -10.31 -8.35
CA CYS A 108 -5.56 -9.36 -7.44
C CYS A 108 -5.66 -7.91 -7.94
N ARG A 109 -5.43 -7.68 -9.24
CA ARG A 109 -5.54 -6.34 -9.85
C ARG A 109 -6.98 -5.82 -9.79
N ALA A 110 -7.94 -6.67 -10.08
CA ALA A 110 -9.35 -6.31 -10.08
C ALA A 110 -9.92 -6.10 -8.66
N ASP A 111 -9.50 -6.90 -7.67
CA ASP A 111 -9.79 -6.67 -6.24
C ASP A 111 -9.34 -5.27 -5.82
N LEU A 112 -8.06 -4.95 -6.07
CA LEU A 112 -7.55 -3.62 -5.76
C LEU A 112 -8.32 -2.50 -6.47
N ALA A 113 -8.71 -2.71 -7.74
CA ALA A 113 -9.52 -1.74 -8.48
C ALA A 113 -10.91 -1.55 -7.87
N PHE A 114 -11.57 -2.64 -7.48
CA PHE A 114 -12.89 -2.64 -6.86
C PHE A 114 -12.88 -1.85 -5.54
N HIS A 115 -11.99 -2.21 -4.61
CA HIS A 115 -11.91 -1.52 -3.31
C HIS A 115 -11.57 -0.02 -3.46
N ARG A 116 -10.73 0.33 -4.43
CA ARG A 116 -10.42 1.74 -4.74
C ARG A 116 -11.62 2.48 -5.32
N SER A 117 -12.41 1.86 -6.18
CA SER A 117 -13.59 2.48 -6.76
C SER A 117 -14.67 2.75 -5.70
N VAL A 118 -14.91 1.82 -4.77
CA VAL A 118 -15.83 2.01 -3.64
C VAL A 118 -15.38 3.16 -2.75
N ILE A 119 -14.10 3.20 -2.36
CA ILE A 119 -13.57 4.32 -1.56
C ILE A 119 -13.60 5.64 -2.35
N ALA A 120 -13.39 5.62 -3.65
CA ALA A 120 -13.52 6.83 -4.47
C ALA A 120 -14.96 7.37 -4.46
N ALA A 121 -15.94 6.47 -4.61
CA ALA A 121 -17.37 6.74 -4.60
C ALA A 121 -17.89 7.25 -3.24
N SER A 122 -17.19 6.96 -2.15
CA SER A 122 -17.50 7.53 -0.83
C SER A 122 -17.41 9.07 -0.78
N HIS A 123 -16.71 9.66 -1.75
CA HIS A 123 -16.37 11.09 -1.81
C HIS A 123 -15.81 11.65 -0.50
N ASN A 124 -15.15 10.79 0.29
CA ASN A 124 -14.47 11.17 1.52
C ASN A 124 -12.97 11.34 1.27
N VAL A 125 -12.48 12.58 1.37
CA VAL A 125 -11.07 12.92 1.09
C VAL A 125 -10.08 12.23 2.02
N VAL A 126 -10.47 11.95 3.27
CA VAL A 126 -9.62 11.26 4.25
C VAL A 126 -9.51 9.78 3.90
N LEU A 127 -10.62 9.10 3.62
CA LEU A 127 -10.63 7.69 3.21
C LEU A 127 -9.87 7.47 1.89
N LYS A 128 -10.00 8.40 0.94
CA LYS A 128 -9.20 8.41 -0.30
C LYS A 128 -7.69 8.49 -0.02
N GLY A 129 -7.28 9.27 0.99
CA GLY A 129 -5.89 9.41 1.41
C GLY A 129 -5.30 8.13 2.02
N LEU A 130 -6.09 7.43 2.86
CA LEU A 130 -5.68 6.18 3.52
C LEU A 130 -5.35 5.06 2.51
N ILE A 131 -6.15 4.91 1.46
CA ILE A 131 -5.88 3.92 0.40
C ILE A 131 -4.66 4.29 -0.46
N GLY A 132 -4.33 5.59 -0.54
CA GLY A 132 -3.14 6.08 -1.24
C GLY A 132 -1.84 5.46 -0.71
N MET A 133 -1.83 5.07 0.56
CA MET A 133 -0.70 4.43 1.22
C MET A 133 -0.54 2.96 0.77
N LEU A 134 -1.63 2.24 0.49
CA LEU A 134 -1.62 0.85 0.02
C LEU A 134 -1.24 0.69 -1.48
N LYS A 135 -0.82 1.77 -2.14
CA LYS A 135 -0.48 1.74 -3.57
C LYS A 135 0.89 1.08 -3.77
N ARG A 136 0.88 -0.14 -4.31
CA ARG A 136 1.99 -0.65 -5.12
C ARG A 136 2.08 0.24 -6.37
N ARG A 137 3.14 1.05 -6.47
CA ARG A 137 3.54 1.70 -7.74
C ARG A 137 4.44 0.74 -8.51
#